data_AF-A0A256ZHU5-F1
#
_entry.id   AF-A0A256ZHU5-F1
#
_cell.length_a   1.000
_cell.length_b   1.000
_cell.length_c   1.000
_cell.angle_alpha   90.00
_cell.angle_beta   90.00
_cell.angle_gamma   90.00
#
_symmetry.space_group_name_H-M   'P 1'
#
loop_
_entity.id
_entity.type
_entity.pdbx_description
1 polymer ?
#
loop_
_entity_poly.entity_id
_entity_poly.type
_entity_poly.pdbx_seq_one_letter_code
_entity_poly.pdbx_strand_id
1 'polypeptide(L)'
;MYVETPSARFLFDTGPDSADLEGNAASLGIDLGSIDFVVISHEHGDHIGGLPLIARVRPGLTVYIPSGASPYLREHVRELGLNPVVINETTEVAEGVYVVKPLYGPPYEEAAAVKTPRGLLVLVGCSHPGANNLVRQAVKDVGIKPYAVIGGFHLGGTPVGVVKSVIDDLVELGVQKIYPIHCSGSNTREYVAENYSDRYGDGGVGLEVVVKG
;
A
#
# COMPACT_ATOMS: atom_id res chain seq x y z
N MET A 1 6.26 -2.57 -0.28
CA MET A 1 6.12 -3.08 1.11
C MET A 1 5.96 -4.59 1.07
N TYR A 2 6.72 -5.34 1.86
CA TYR A 2 6.50 -6.80 2.03
C TYR A 2 5.51 -7.07 3.14
N VAL A 3 4.58 -7.99 2.91
CA VAL A 3 3.49 -8.32 3.83
C VAL A 3 3.40 -9.83 3.97
N GLU A 4 3.39 -10.31 5.20
CA GLU A 4 3.21 -11.73 5.53
C GLU A 4 2.01 -11.92 6.44
N THR A 5 1.14 -12.83 6.04
CA THR A 5 -0.06 -13.25 6.75
C THR A 5 -0.08 -14.78 6.84
N PRO A 6 -0.96 -15.39 7.65
CA PRO A 6 -1.11 -16.85 7.66
C PRO A 6 -1.50 -17.45 6.29
N SER A 7 -2.13 -16.66 5.41
CA SER A 7 -2.71 -17.14 4.14
C SER A 7 -1.90 -16.73 2.90
N ALA A 8 -1.06 -15.71 2.98
CA ALA A 8 -0.29 -15.19 1.85
C ALA A 8 0.93 -14.35 2.26
N ARG A 9 1.93 -14.35 1.37
CA ARG A 9 3.08 -13.42 1.34
C ARG A 9 3.02 -12.62 0.05
N PHE A 10 3.05 -11.29 0.13
CA PHE A 10 2.95 -10.46 -1.06
C PHE A 10 3.75 -9.17 -0.96
N LEU A 11 4.01 -8.56 -2.11
CA LEU A 11 4.47 -7.19 -2.19
C LEU A 11 3.31 -6.26 -2.53
N PHE A 12 3.20 -5.17 -1.78
CA PHE A 12 2.40 -4.01 -2.15
C PHE A 12 3.34 -2.91 -2.66
N ASP A 13 3.31 -2.66 -3.96
CA ASP A 13 4.32 -1.94 -4.75
C ASP A 13 5.73 -2.55 -4.70
N THR A 14 6.54 -2.15 -5.67
CA THR A 14 7.89 -2.70 -5.91
C THR A 14 9.02 -1.68 -5.79
N GLY A 15 8.70 -0.42 -5.44
CA GLY A 15 9.71 0.63 -5.27
C GLY A 15 10.30 1.12 -6.61
N PRO A 16 11.32 2.00 -6.53
CA PRO A 16 11.81 2.73 -7.69
C PRO A 16 12.69 1.92 -8.63
N ASP A 17 13.33 0.86 -8.15
CA ASP A 17 14.17 0.02 -8.97
C ASP A 17 14.40 -1.37 -8.36
N SER A 18 14.91 -2.27 -9.19
CA SER A 18 15.20 -3.65 -8.84
C SER A 18 16.37 -3.81 -7.87
N ALA A 19 17.37 -2.92 -7.89
CA ALA A 19 18.56 -3.05 -7.07
C ALA A 19 18.26 -2.73 -5.59
N ASP A 20 17.52 -1.65 -5.35
CA ASP A 20 17.08 -1.27 -4.01
C ASP A 20 16.13 -2.31 -3.42
N LEU A 21 15.18 -2.82 -4.22
CA LEU A 21 14.27 -3.88 -3.76
C LEU A 21 15.03 -5.17 -3.40
N GLU A 22 15.97 -5.60 -4.25
CA GLU A 22 16.78 -6.80 -4.02
C GLU A 22 17.69 -6.65 -2.80
N GLY A 23 18.40 -5.52 -2.70
CA GLY A 23 19.30 -5.23 -1.58
C GLY A 23 18.59 -5.16 -0.23
N ASN A 24 17.42 -4.51 -0.19
CA ASN A 24 16.61 -4.42 1.02
C ASN A 24 16.04 -5.77 1.43
N ALA A 25 15.50 -6.55 0.47
CA ALA A 25 14.99 -7.89 0.77
C ALA A 25 16.09 -8.81 1.30
N ALA A 26 17.28 -8.80 0.67
CA ALA A 26 18.43 -9.56 1.14
C ALA A 26 18.88 -9.14 2.55
N SER A 27 18.92 -7.83 2.83
CA SER A 27 19.30 -7.29 4.15
C SER A 27 18.33 -7.69 5.26
N LEU A 28 17.05 -7.90 4.91
CA LEU A 28 15.99 -8.33 5.82
C LEU A 28 15.81 -9.86 5.85
N GLY A 29 16.57 -10.62 5.07
CA GLY A 29 16.43 -12.07 4.95
C GLY A 29 15.11 -12.51 4.30
N ILE A 30 14.48 -11.64 3.50
CA ILE A 30 13.21 -11.89 2.81
C ILE A 30 13.50 -12.56 1.46
N ASP A 31 12.93 -13.75 1.27
CA ASP A 31 12.96 -14.45 -0.02
C ASP A 31 11.80 -13.99 -0.93
N LEU A 32 12.11 -13.11 -1.89
CA LEU A 32 11.15 -12.67 -2.91
C LEU A 32 10.72 -13.80 -3.86
N GLY A 33 11.44 -14.91 -3.90
CA GLY A 33 11.03 -16.14 -4.58
C GLY A 33 9.78 -16.80 -3.96
N SER A 34 9.46 -16.47 -2.71
CA SER A 34 8.39 -17.09 -1.94
C SER A 34 7.06 -16.32 -1.94
N ILE A 35 7.00 -15.14 -2.58
CA ILE A 35 5.76 -14.35 -2.62
C ILE A 35 4.72 -14.97 -3.55
N ASP A 36 3.46 -14.86 -3.16
CA ASP A 36 2.31 -15.42 -3.86
C ASP A 36 1.79 -14.51 -4.98
N PHE A 37 1.91 -13.20 -4.79
CA PHE A 37 1.50 -12.18 -5.77
C PHE A 37 2.12 -10.80 -5.46
N VAL A 38 1.91 -9.87 -6.39
CA VAL A 38 2.18 -8.43 -6.21
C VAL A 38 0.86 -7.66 -6.37
N VAL A 39 0.69 -6.59 -5.60
CA VAL A 39 -0.37 -5.59 -5.77
C VAL A 39 0.31 -4.27 -6.13
N ILE A 40 -0.08 -3.62 -7.22
CA ILE A 40 0.42 -2.32 -7.63
C ILE A 40 -0.64 -1.27 -7.34
N SER A 41 -0.32 -0.30 -6.48
CA SER A 41 -1.24 0.78 -6.12
C SER A 41 -1.58 1.64 -7.34
N HIS A 42 -0.58 2.06 -8.12
CA HIS A 42 -0.72 2.86 -9.33
C HIS A 42 0.54 2.80 -10.21
N GLU A 43 0.48 3.41 -11.40
CA GLU A 43 1.44 3.23 -12.49
C GLU A 43 2.72 4.08 -12.44
N HIS A 44 2.96 4.86 -11.39
CA HIS A 44 4.18 5.68 -11.35
C HIS A 44 5.44 4.83 -11.20
N GLY A 45 6.53 5.30 -11.81
CA GLY A 45 7.79 4.56 -11.90
C GLY A 45 8.37 4.17 -10.54
N ASP A 46 8.20 5.01 -9.52
CA ASP A 46 8.65 4.75 -8.15
C ASP A 46 7.87 3.66 -7.41
N HIS A 47 6.79 3.16 -8.02
CA HIS A 47 5.97 2.05 -7.50
C HIS A 47 6.15 0.75 -8.30
N ILE A 48 6.55 0.82 -9.57
CA ILE A 48 6.63 -0.32 -10.49
C ILE A 48 8.06 -0.70 -10.90
N GLY A 49 9.07 0.08 -10.51
CA GLY A 49 10.45 -0.09 -10.97
C GLY A 49 11.15 -1.37 -10.53
N GLY A 50 10.63 -2.04 -9.50
CA GLY A 50 11.10 -3.35 -9.05
C GLY A 50 10.48 -4.55 -9.78
N LEU A 51 9.49 -4.36 -10.66
CA LEU A 51 8.86 -5.48 -11.39
C LEU A 51 9.83 -6.36 -12.20
N PRO A 52 10.90 -5.82 -12.85
CA PRO A 52 11.88 -6.67 -13.54
C PRO A 52 12.59 -7.68 -12.63
N LEU A 53 12.87 -7.32 -11.37
CA LEU A 53 13.38 -8.25 -10.37
C LEU A 53 12.36 -9.37 -10.10
N ILE A 54 11.09 -9.01 -9.91
CA ILE A 54 10.02 -9.97 -9.63
C ILE A 54 9.87 -10.97 -10.78
N ALA A 55 9.88 -10.49 -12.03
CA ALA A 55 9.87 -11.36 -13.20
C ALA A 55 11.04 -12.35 -13.23
N ARG A 56 12.22 -11.94 -12.78
CA ARG A 56 13.42 -12.79 -12.72
C ARG A 56 13.31 -13.87 -11.63
N VAL A 57 12.86 -13.51 -10.42
CA VAL A 57 12.84 -14.43 -9.27
C VAL A 57 11.56 -15.25 -9.18
N ARG A 58 10.45 -14.74 -9.73
CA ARG A 58 9.13 -15.38 -9.79
C ARG A 58 8.48 -15.19 -11.18
N PRO A 59 8.93 -15.92 -12.21
CA PRO A 59 8.35 -15.86 -13.55
C PRO A 59 6.85 -16.22 -13.53
N GLY A 60 6.04 -15.49 -14.30
CA GLY A 60 4.59 -15.74 -14.41
C GLY A 60 3.76 -15.36 -13.19
N LEU A 61 4.35 -14.69 -12.18
CA LEU A 61 3.63 -14.28 -10.97
C LEU A 61 2.46 -13.36 -11.31
N THR A 62 1.37 -13.51 -10.56
CA THR A 62 0.21 -12.62 -10.63
C THR A 62 0.54 -11.24 -10.08
N VAL A 63 0.17 -10.21 -10.84
CA VAL A 63 0.27 -8.80 -10.46
C VAL A 63 -1.12 -8.18 -10.55
N TYR A 64 -1.70 -7.81 -9.42
CA TYR A 64 -2.95 -7.06 -9.35
C TYR A 64 -2.69 -5.59 -9.68
N ILE A 65 -3.50 -5.04 -10.60
CA ILE A 65 -3.36 -3.67 -11.12
C ILE A 65 -4.73 -2.98 -11.20
N PRO A 66 -4.79 -1.64 -11.04
CA PRO A 66 -6.05 -0.91 -11.04
C PRO A 66 -6.66 -0.80 -12.44
N SER A 67 -7.98 -0.98 -12.55
CA SER A 67 -8.71 -0.89 -13.84
C SER A 67 -8.65 0.45 -14.55
N GLY A 68 -8.36 1.52 -13.82
CA GLY A 68 -8.19 2.86 -14.37
C GLY A 68 -6.75 3.24 -14.69
N ALA A 69 -5.78 2.33 -14.53
CA ALA A 69 -4.41 2.60 -14.96
C ALA A 69 -4.29 2.76 -16.48
N SER A 70 -3.27 3.48 -16.92
CA SER A 70 -2.91 3.58 -18.32
C SER A 70 -2.60 2.19 -18.92
N PRO A 71 -2.81 2.01 -20.23
CA PRO A 71 -2.48 0.76 -20.92
C PRO A 71 -1.03 0.30 -20.71
N TYR A 72 -0.13 1.27 -20.51
CA TYR A 72 1.29 1.04 -20.25
C TYR A 72 1.53 0.07 -19.10
N LEU A 73 0.86 0.23 -17.95
CA LEU A 73 1.10 -0.64 -16.79
C LEU A 73 0.80 -2.11 -17.14
N ARG A 74 -0.33 -2.36 -17.80
CA ARG A 74 -0.74 -3.71 -18.19
C ARG A 74 0.21 -4.33 -19.22
N GLU A 75 0.66 -3.54 -20.19
CA GLU A 75 1.61 -3.97 -21.21
C GLU A 75 2.98 -4.27 -20.59
N HIS A 76 3.48 -3.38 -19.74
CA HIS A 76 4.73 -3.55 -19.03
C HIS A 76 4.78 -4.85 -18.22
N VAL A 77 3.73 -5.14 -17.44
CA VAL A 77 3.63 -6.41 -16.70
C VAL A 77 3.68 -7.62 -17.63
N ARG A 78 3.00 -7.58 -18.79
CA ARG A 78 3.01 -8.70 -19.76
C ARG A 78 4.36 -8.88 -20.44
N GLU A 79 5.01 -7.79 -20.83
CA GLU A 79 6.31 -7.82 -21.50
C GLU A 79 7.39 -8.42 -20.59
N LEU A 80 7.27 -8.21 -19.29
CA LEU A 80 8.11 -8.85 -18.27
C LEU A 80 7.81 -10.34 -18.06
N GLY A 81 6.78 -10.90 -18.71
CA GLY A 81 6.37 -12.29 -18.51
C GLY A 81 5.62 -12.54 -17.20
N LEU A 82 5.04 -11.50 -16.61
CA LEU A 82 4.15 -11.58 -15.44
C LEU A 82 2.68 -11.60 -15.88
N ASN A 83 1.79 -11.99 -14.97
CA ASN A 83 0.36 -12.14 -15.25
C ASN A 83 -0.45 -10.95 -14.65
N PRO A 84 -0.84 -9.93 -15.43
CA PRO A 84 -1.65 -8.84 -14.89
C PRO A 84 -3.10 -9.28 -14.67
N VAL A 85 -3.62 -9.02 -13.46
CA VAL A 85 -5.03 -9.19 -13.11
C VAL A 85 -5.60 -7.81 -12.77
N VAL A 86 -6.61 -7.40 -13.52
CA VAL A 86 -7.21 -6.07 -13.38
C VAL A 86 -8.27 -6.07 -12.28
N ILE A 87 -8.11 -5.18 -11.30
CA ILE A 87 -9.07 -4.98 -10.21
C ILE A 87 -10.05 -3.87 -10.57
N ASN A 88 -11.34 -4.20 -10.56
CA ASN A 88 -12.44 -3.26 -10.81
C ASN A 88 -13.28 -3.01 -9.56
N GLU A 89 -13.44 -4.06 -8.75
CA GLU A 89 -14.18 -4.06 -7.50
C GLU A 89 -13.32 -4.69 -6.41
N THR A 90 -13.59 -4.34 -5.15
CA THR A 90 -12.83 -4.85 -4.01
C THR A 90 -12.89 -6.38 -4.00
N THR A 91 -11.71 -7.01 -4.04
CA THR A 91 -11.57 -8.46 -4.27
C THR A 91 -10.72 -9.07 -3.16
N GLU A 92 -11.21 -10.16 -2.55
CA GLU A 92 -10.42 -10.98 -1.64
C GLU A 92 -9.48 -11.87 -2.47
N VAL A 93 -8.18 -11.61 -2.39
CA VAL A 93 -7.14 -12.27 -3.20
C VAL A 93 -6.45 -13.42 -2.47
N ALA A 94 -6.52 -13.41 -1.13
CA ALA A 94 -6.20 -14.53 -0.25
C ALA A 94 -7.06 -14.40 1.02
N GLU A 95 -7.17 -15.44 1.85
CA GLU A 95 -8.00 -15.40 3.05
C GLU A 95 -7.64 -14.20 3.94
N GLY A 96 -8.58 -13.26 4.11
CA GLY A 96 -8.37 -12.05 4.89
C GLY A 96 -7.49 -10.97 4.23
N VAL A 97 -7.11 -11.12 2.96
CA VAL A 97 -6.32 -10.15 2.19
C VAL A 97 -7.14 -9.67 1.00
N TYR A 98 -7.35 -8.36 0.92
CA TYR A 98 -8.18 -7.71 -0.07
C TYR A 98 -7.36 -6.71 -0.88
N VAL A 99 -7.64 -6.63 -2.18
CA VAL A 99 -7.30 -5.46 -2.99
C VAL A 99 -8.55 -4.60 -3.11
N VAL A 100 -8.47 -3.37 -2.59
CA VAL A 100 -9.57 -2.42 -2.55
C VAL A 100 -9.74 -1.82 -3.94
N LYS A 101 -10.99 -1.66 -4.38
CA LYS A 101 -11.28 -1.09 -5.71
C LYS A 101 -10.54 0.24 -5.94
N PRO A 102 -10.07 0.50 -7.16
CA PRO A 102 -9.39 1.75 -7.46
C PRO A 102 -10.32 2.94 -7.31
N LEU A 103 -9.79 4.01 -6.72
CA LEU A 103 -10.43 5.31 -6.65
C LEU A 103 -9.70 6.30 -7.57
N TYR A 104 -10.44 7.27 -8.09
CA TYR A 104 -9.83 8.31 -8.91
C TYR A 104 -9.34 9.47 -8.05
N GLY A 105 -8.08 9.82 -8.22
CA GLY A 105 -7.47 11.09 -7.84
C GLY A 105 -6.13 11.07 -8.55
N PRO A 106 -5.97 11.77 -9.68
CA PRO A 106 -5.07 11.35 -10.78
C PRO A 106 -3.68 10.90 -10.29
N PRO A 107 -3.24 9.66 -10.63
CA PRO A 107 -3.90 8.64 -11.47
C PRO A 107 -5.03 7.87 -10.74
N TYR A 108 -5.53 6.77 -11.32
CA TYR A 108 -6.31 5.83 -10.50
C TYR A 108 -5.38 5.10 -9.53
N GLU A 109 -5.84 4.91 -8.30
CA GLU A 109 -5.05 4.24 -7.26
C GLU A 109 -5.89 3.25 -6.45
N GLU A 110 -5.33 2.06 -6.24
CA GLU A 110 -5.87 1.01 -5.36
C GLU A 110 -5.05 0.85 -4.07
N ALA A 111 -5.68 0.25 -3.07
CA ALA A 111 -5.07 -0.06 -1.78
C ALA A 111 -5.12 -1.57 -1.53
N ALA A 112 -4.27 -2.07 -0.62
CA ALA A 112 -4.45 -3.40 -0.05
C ALA A 112 -5.01 -3.28 1.38
N ALA A 113 -5.86 -4.22 1.77
CA ALA A 113 -6.39 -4.29 3.12
C ALA A 113 -6.24 -5.69 3.68
N VAL A 114 -5.76 -5.79 4.91
CA VAL A 114 -5.47 -7.05 5.60
C VAL A 114 -6.27 -7.11 6.89
N LYS A 115 -7.08 -8.16 7.02
CA LYS A 115 -7.79 -8.46 8.26
C LYS A 115 -6.80 -8.89 9.33
N THR A 116 -6.82 -8.22 10.47
CA THR A 116 -6.03 -8.58 11.65
C THR A 116 -6.93 -8.79 12.86
N PRO A 117 -6.44 -9.43 13.94
CA PRO A 117 -7.19 -9.51 15.20
C PRO A 117 -7.62 -8.15 15.78
N ARG A 118 -6.94 -7.06 15.42
CA ARG A 118 -7.22 -5.70 15.92
C ARG A 118 -8.12 -4.88 15.01
N GLY A 119 -8.45 -5.38 13.82
CA GLY A 119 -9.19 -4.66 12.79
C GLY A 119 -8.47 -4.68 11.44
N LEU A 120 -8.91 -3.83 10.52
CA LEU A 120 -8.39 -3.77 9.16
C LEU A 120 -7.10 -2.94 9.12
N LEU A 121 -6.00 -3.53 8.68
CA LEU A 121 -4.78 -2.82 8.32
C LEU A 121 -4.86 -2.46 6.84
N VAL A 122 -4.73 -1.18 6.50
CA VAL A 122 -4.81 -0.68 5.12
C VAL A 122 -3.43 -0.20 4.67
N LEU A 123 -2.98 -0.69 3.52
CA LEU A 123 -1.75 -0.29 2.85
C LEU A 123 -2.10 0.61 1.68
N VAL A 124 -1.47 1.77 1.61
CA VAL A 124 -1.68 2.76 0.54
C VAL A 124 -0.35 3.09 -0.14
N GLY A 125 -0.39 3.42 -1.44
CA GLY A 125 0.79 3.76 -2.22
C GLY A 125 1.19 5.21 -1.97
N CYS A 126 0.72 6.10 -2.83
CA CYS A 126 0.84 7.55 -2.67
C CYS A 126 -0.42 8.18 -2.08
N SER A 127 -1.60 7.56 -2.21
CA SER A 127 -2.91 8.09 -1.85
C SER A 127 -3.32 9.36 -2.60
N HIS A 128 -3.14 9.41 -3.92
CA HIS A 128 -3.62 10.52 -4.74
C HIS A 128 -5.15 10.78 -4.62
N PRO A 129 -6.01 9.75 -4.44
CA PRO A 129 -7.42 9.95 -4.11
C PRO A 129 -7.68 10.40 -2.65
N GLY A 130 -6.65 10.47 -1.81
CA GLY A 130 -6.72 10.74 -0.37
C GLY A 130 -6.70 9.46 0.48
N ALA A 131 -5.82 9.41 1.47
CA ALA A 131 -5.64 8.23 2.33
C ALA A 131 -6.91 7.92 3.13
N ASN A 132 -7.58 8.95 3.63
CA ASN A 132 -8.89 8.87 4.28
C ASN A 132 -9.96 8.25 3.37
N ASN A 133 -9.95 8.55 2.06
CA ASN A 133 -10.90 8.00 1.10
C ASN A 133 -10.65 6.52 0.81
N LEU A 134 -9.38 6.12 0.64
CA LEU A 134 -9.01 4.71 0.46
C LEU A 134 -9.37 3.88 1.71
N VAL A 135 -9.07 4.38 2.91
CA VAL A 135 -9.45 3.71 4.17
C VAL A 135 -10.97 3.61 4.29
N ARG A 136 -11.71 4.70 4.00
CA ARG A 136 -13.17 4.71 4.03
C ARG A 136 -13.77 3.67 3.07
N GLN A 137 -13.21 3.56 1.87
CA GLN A 137 -13.63 2.59 0.87
C GLN A 137 -13.33 1.15 1.32
N ALA A 138 -12.14 0.89 1.86
CA ALA A 138 -11.76 -0.41 2.39
C ALA A 138 -12.70 -0.86 3.53
N VAL A 139 -12.98 0.03 4.48
CA VAL A 139 -13.89 -0.24 5.61
C VAL A 139 -15.32 -0.49 5.12
N LYS A 140 -15.79 0.28 4.14
CA LYS A 140 -17.11 0.13 3.55
C LYS A 140 -17.28 -1.24 2.87
N ASP A 141 -16.29 -1.65 2.07
CA ASP A 141 -16.41 -2.87 1.26
C ASP A 141 -16.14 -4.14 2.07
N VAL A 142 -15.18 -4.10 3.00
CA VAL A 142 -14.79 -5.25 3.82
C VAL A 142 -15.68 -5.39 5.07
N GLY A 143 -16.28 -4.31 5.55
CA GLY A 143 -17.16 -4.32 6.71
C GLY A 143 -16.43 -4.48 8.06
N ILE A 144 -15.12 -4.22 8.10
CA ILE A 144 -14.28 -4.31 9.31
C ILE A 144 -13.78 -2.92 9.68
N LYS A 145 -13.83 -2.57 10.97
CA LYS A 145 -13.31 -1.29 11.47
C LYS A 145 -11.81 -1.16 11.19
N PRO A 146 -11.32 0.03 10.82
CA PRO A 146 -9.91 0.22 10.56
C PRO A 146 -9.12 0.14 11.86
N TYR A 147 -7.93 -0.44 11.78
CA TYR A 147 -6.94 -0.46 12.86
C TYR A 147 -5.74 0.41 12.52
N ALA A 148 -5.13 0.17 11.36
CA ALA A 148 -3.92 0.87 10.95
C ALA A 148 -3.97 1.29 9.49
N VAL A 149 -3.29 2.39 9.15
CA VAL A 149 -2.98 2.78 7.77
C VAL A 149 -1.47 3.01 7.64
N ILE A 150 -0.86 2.44 6.60
CA ILE A 150 0.59 2.52 6.32
C ILE A 150 0.78 2.89 4.85
N GLY A 151 1.55 3.93 4.58
CA GLY A 151 1.88 4.31 3.20
C GLY A 151 2.17 5.80 2.99
N GLY A 152 2.26 6.20 1.73
CA GLY A 152 2.30 7.60 1.31
C GLY A 152 0.91 8.21 1.31
N PHE A 153 0.78 9.43 1.84
CA PHE A 153 -0.50 10.15 1.91
C PHE A 153 -0.64 11.30 0.90
N HIS A 154 0.37 11.54 0.06
CA HIS A 154 0.44 12.63 -0.92
C HIS A 154 0.28 14.03 -0.32
N LEU A 155 0.75 14.22 0.92
CA LEU A 155 0.60 15.47 1.68
C LEU A 155 1.87 16.33 1.71
N GLY A 156 2.98 15.86 1.14
CA GLY A 156 4.23 16.62 1.05
C GLY A 156 4.04 17.97 0.37
N GLY A 157 4.39 19.06 1.05
CA GLY A 157 4.28 20.42 0.51
C GLY A 157 2.83 20.97 0.47
N THR A 158 1.84 20.22 0.93
CA THR A 158 0.45 20.72 1.02
C THR A 158 0.27 21.68 2.20
N PRO A 159 -0.72 22.61 2.14
CA PRO A 159 -1.04 23.46 3.27
C PRO A 159 -1.43 22.66 4.52
N VAL A 160 -1.03 23.14 5.71
CA VAL A 160 -1.31 22.47 7.00
C VAL A 160 -2.80 22.17 7.21
N GLY A 161 -3.71 23.03 6.71
CA GLY A 161 -5.15 22.78 6.78
C GLY A 161 -5.59 21.52 6.03
N VAL A 162 -4.94 21.17 4.92
CA VAL A 162 -5.20 19.93 4.17
C VAL A 162 -4.69 18.72 4.95
N VAL A 163 -3.46 18.81 5.49
CA VAL A 163 -2.91 17.77 6.37
C VAL A 163 -3.85 17.48 7.54
N LYS A 164 -4.27 18.53 8.25
CA LYS A 164 -5.23 18.42 9.35
C LYS A 164 -6.50 17.72 8.93
N SER A 165 -7.13 18.14 7.83
CA SER A 165 -8.38 17.54 7.36
C SER A 165 -8.24 16.04 7.08
N VAL A 166 -7.17 15.61 6.42
CA VAL A 166 -6.98 14.19 6.08
C VAL A 166 -6.69 13.35 7.33
N ILE A 167 -5.86 13.85 8.23
CA ILE A 167 -5.49 13.11 9.45
C ILE A 167 -6.67 13.03 10.42
N ASP A 168 -7.40 14.13 10.63
CA ASP A 168 -8.59 14.13 11.49
C ASP A 168 -9.67 13.18 10.96
N ASP A 169 -9.90 13.16 9.64
CA ASP A 169 -10.81 12.20 9.02
C ASP A 169 -10.41 10.74 9.29
N LEU A 170 -9.11 10.41 9.23
CA LEU A 170 -8.62 9.06 9.57
C LEU A 170 -8.87 8.73 11.05
N VAL A 171 -8.67 9.70 11.94
CA VAL A 171 -8.92 9.56 13.37
C VAL A 171 -10.40 9.34 13.66
N GLU A 172 -11.29 10.10 13.01
CA GLU A 172 -12.75 9.99 13.09
C GLU A 172 -13.28 8.68 12.51
N LEU A 173 -12.65 8.16 11.44
CA LEU A 173 -12.91 6.82 10.92
C LEU A 173 -12.54 5.69 11.91
N GLY A 174 -11.80 6.01 12.96
CA GLY A 174 -11.42 5.08 14.03
C GLY A 174 -10.05 4.44 13.84
N VAL A 175 -9.20 4.95 12.94
CA VAL A 175 -7.84 4.44 12.73
C VAL A 175 -7.02 4.64 14.01
N GLN A 176 -6.47 3.56 14.56
CA GLN A 176 -5.70 3.57 15.81
C GLN A 176 -4.20 3.74 15.60
N LYS A 177 -3.67 3.38 14.42
CA LYS A 177 -2.26 3.56 14.08
C LYS A 177 -2.09 4.16 12.68
N ILE A 178 -1.28 5.22 12.58
CA ILE A 178 -1.07 5.98 11.35
C ILE A 178 0.44 6.03 11.09
N TYR A 179 0.88 5.42 9.99
CA TYR A 179 2.27 5.35 9.58
C TYR A 179 2.51 6.15 8.28
N PRO A 180 2.68 7.48 8.38
CA PRO A 180 2.96 8.34 7.23
C PRO A 180 4.41 8.14 6.74
N ILE A 181 4.56 7.48 5.60
CA ILE A 181 5.85 7.24 4.93
C ILE A 181 5.88 7.86 3.53
N HIS A 182 6.98 7.70 2.79
CA HIS A 182 7.12 8.15 1.39
C HIS A 182 6.72 9.63 1.18
N CYS A 183 5.74 9.91 0.31
CA CYS A 183 5.28 11.25 -0.07
C CYS A 183 4.48 12.00 1.00
N SER A 184 4.38 11.49 2.22
CA SER A 184 3.61 12.12 3.30
C SER A 184 4.20 13.46 3.76
N GLY A 185 5.53 13.62 3.71
CA GLY A 185 6.24 14.83 4.12
C GLY A 185 6.36 15.03 5.65
N SER A 186 7.26 15.91 6.08
CA SER A 186 7.53 16.19 7.49
C SER A 186 6.32 16.75 8.23
N ASN A 187 5.61 17.71 7.63
CA ASN A 187 4.43 18.34 8.24
C ASN A 187 3.37 17.31 8.65
N THR A 188 3.17 16.25 7.86
CA THR A 188 2.22 15.17 8.19
C THR A 188 2.70 14.35 9.38
N ARG A 189 3.99 14.01 9.41
CA ARG A 189 4.60 13.29 10.54
C ARG A 189 4.50 14.09 11.83
N GLU A 190 4.90 15.35 11.78
CA GLU A 190 4.82 16.30 12.89
C GLU A 190 3.38 16.46 13.38
N TYR A 191 2.43 16.68 12.47
CA TYR A 191 1.03 16.85 12.85
C TYR A 191 0.47 15.64 13.60
N VAL A 192 0.71 14.42 13.10
CA VAL A 192 0.26 13.19 13.78
C VAL A 192 1.00 13.02 15.10
N ALA A 193 2.31 13.24 15.14
CA ALA A 193 3.11 13.08 16.36
C ALA A 193 2.71 14.07 17.48
N GLU A 194 2.36 15.31 17.13
CA GLU A 194 1.97 16.35 18.09
C GLU A 194 0.53 16.21 18.57
N ASN A 195 -0.41 15.89 17.67
CA ASN A 195 -1.85 15.94 17.97
C ASN A 195 -2.43 14.56 18.30
N TYR A 196 -1.81 13.48 17.81
CA TYR A 196 -2.28 12.10 17.96
C TYR A 196 -1.12 11.15 18.25
N SER A 197 -0.28 11.51 19.24
CA SER A 197 0.96 10.80 19.58
C SER A 197 0.76 9.31 19.90
N ASP A 198 -0.39 8.93 20.47
CA ASP A 198 -0.77 7.55 20.74
C ASP A 198 -1.05 6.74 19.46
N ARG A 199 -1.39 7.42 18.37
CA ARG A 199 -1.68 6.84 17.05
C ARG A 199 -0.50 6.91 16.09
N TYR A 200 0.49 7.75 16.35
CA TYR A 200 1.66 7.88 15.48
C TYR A 200 2.48 6.59 15.41
N GLY A 201 2.85 6.22 14.19
CA GLY A 201 3.85 5.21 13.90
C GLY A 201 4.91 5.81 12.98
N ASP A 202 6.14 5.95 13.46
CA ASP A 202 7.25 6.38 12.60
C ASP A 202 7.76 5.22 11.73
N GLY A 203 8.42 5.54 10.62
CA GLY A 203 8.86 4.53 9.68
C GLY A 203 9.83 5.02 8.60
N GLY A 204 10.73 4.12 8.24
CA GLY A 204 11.60 4.19 7.07
C GLY A 204 11.85 2.79 6.52
N VAL A 205 12.80 2.68 5.58
CA VAL A 205 13.25 1.38 5.08
C VAL A 205 13.70 0.51 6.26
N GLY A 206 13.24 -0.75 6.30
CA GLY A 206 13.52 -1.69 7.38
C GLY A 206 12.57 -1.59 8.59
N LEU A 207 11.56 -0.71 8.57
CA LEU A 207 10.48 -0.74 9.56
C LEU A 207 9.78 -2.11 9.52
N GLU A 208 9.71 -2.77 10.69
CA GLU A 208 8.90 -3.97 10.90
C GLU A 208 7.69 -3.64 11.78
N VAL A 209 6.48 -3.98 11.30
CA VAL A 209 5.23 -3.81 12.05
C VAL A 209 4.59 -5.18 12.25
N VAL A 210 4.52 -5.62 13.51
CA VAL A 210 3.87 -6.89 13.89
C VAL A 210 2.55 -6.60 14.59
N VAL A 211 1.44 -7.00 13.98
CA VAL A 211 0.10 -6.88 14.58
C VAL A 211 -0.27 -8.16 15.31
N LYS A 212 -0.16 -8.15 16.64
CA LYS A 212 -0.57 -9.26 17.51
C LYS A 212 -1.99 -9.04 18.04
N GLY A 213 -2.71 -10.15 18.24
CA GLY A 213 -3.99 -10.19 18.95
C GLY A 213 -3.83 -10.15 20.45
#